data_AF-A0A1I0MLA2-F1
#
_entry.id   AF-A0A1I0MLA2-F1
#
_cell.length_a   1.000
_cell.length_b   1.000
_cell.length_c   1.000
_cell.angle_alpha   90.00
_cell.angle_beta   90.00
_cell.angle_gamma   90.00
#
_symmetry.space_group_name_H-M   'P 1'
#
loop_
_entity.id
_entity.type
_entity.pdbx_description
1 polymer ?
#
loop_
_entity_poly.entity_id
_entity_poly.type
_entity_poly.pdbx_seq_one_letter_code
_entity_poly.pdbx_strand_id
1 'polypeptide(L)'
;MFKYATDRIRVVFRSRRRVVTVVVALVVAGLAVGGVPAAVGDDADSGVVDVAVTGAGAATVEDDQQFVWQDRQTDVVATVVDFVEQSDSRYDTYWVRLTRDADREYQPRTDDSIAVEKVTLRELEKRNVTLSVPPSELSRGVHELHVSMYEPSTGANARVNETTLSVRVARESGDLDRDGLRNVDEVDEGTELLTADTDEDGLVDGLEVRVFGSDPTAVDTDDDGVRDAHEVQNASAPGLVDTDGDGLVDLEEILDRTSPSAADADLDGLPDPVERELGTDSQERDTDGDGLADPVEVAVYGTNATVVDSDGDGLADGEEVERFGTDPTDADTDGDGTPDGHEVLAGTDPAEAPTDNEDDTEADSESLFGALTPLQELGAVLARVVTGLVGGGL
;
A
#
# COMPACT_ATOMS: atom_id res chain seq x y z
N MET A 1 17.63 -26.46 14.61
CA MET A 1 17.55 -25.04 14.23
C MET A 1 17.78 -24.94 12.73
N PHE A 2 16.73 -25.14 11.94
CA PHE A 2 16.69 -24.83 10.51
C PHE A 2 15.27 -24.37 10.22
N LYS A 3 15.13 -23.10 9.83
CA LYS A 3 13.92 -22.48 9.29
C LYS A 3 13.70 -23.03 7.87
N TYR A 4 12.50 -23.45 7.53
CA TYR A 4 12.09 -23.60 6.13
C TYR A 4 11.17 -22.43 5.78
N ALA A 5 11.59 -21.68 4.76
CA ALA A 5 10.82 -20.63 4.11
C ALA A 5 9.86 -21.27 3.11
N THR A 6 8.63 -20.74 3.05
CA THR A 6 7.63 -21.12 2.05
C THR A 6 7.78 -20.18 0.86
N ASP A 7 8.45 -20.63 -0.21
CA ASP A 7 8.50 -19.88 -1.46
C ASP A 7 7.14 -20.01 -2.18
N ARG A 8 6.43 -18.90 -2.34
CA ARG A 8 5.29 -18.76 -3.25
C ARG A 8 5.84 -18.62 -4.67
N ILE A 9 5.51 -19.54 -5.58
CA ILE A 9 5.91 -19.44 -7.00
C ILE A 9 4.92 -18.52 -7.74
N ARG A 10 5.30 -17.26 -7.99
CA ARG A 10 4.62 -16.37 -8.96
C ARG A 10 5.17 -16.66 -10.37
N VAL A 11 4.30 -16.99 -11.32
CA VAL A 11 4.64 -17.01 -12.76
C VAL A 11 3.92 -15.83 -13.42
N VAL A 12 4.66 -14.76 -13.71
CA VAL A 12 4.14 -13.56 -14.41
C VAL A 12 4.62 -13.59 -15.86
N PHE A 13 3.69 -13.59 -16.82
CA PHE A 13 3.99 -13.24 -18.21
C PHE A 13 3.57 -11.79 -18.48
N ARG A 14 4.55 -10.90 -18.69
CA ARG A 14 4.31 -9.54 -19.19
C ARG A 14 4.08 -9.56 -20.70
N SER A 15 2.91 -9.10 -21.15
CA SER A 15 2.77 -8.47 -22.47
C SER A 15 1.66 -7.44 -22.45
N ARG A 16 1.98 -6.23 -22.92
CA ARG A 16 1.13 -5.04 -22.90
C ARG A 16 -0.11 -5.24 -23.77
N ARG A 17 -1.26 -4.85 -23.20
CA ARG A 17 -2.63 -4.73 -23.74
C ARG A 17 -3.52 -5.96 -23.54
N ARG A 18 -4.45 -5.78 -22.61
CA ARG A 18 -5.55 -6.65 -22.17
C ARG A 18 -5.10 -7.82 -21.29
N VAL A 19 -5.20 -7.60 -19.98
CA VAL A 19 -5.27 -8.69 -19.00
C VAL A 19 -6.59 -9.41 -19.25
N VAL A 20 -6.50 -10.59 -19.85
CA VAL A 20 -7.57 -11.58 -19.79
C VAL A 20 -7.12 -12.50 -18.66
N THR A 21 -7.73 -12.35 -17.49
CA THR A 21 -7.60 -13.32 -16.40
C THR A 21 -8.27 -14.60 -16.89
N VAL A 22 -7.47 -15.49 -17.46
CA VAL A 22 -7.88 -16.87 -17.68
C VAL A 22 -7.69 -17.54 -16.33
N VAL A 23 -8.79 -17.69 -15.58
CA VAL A 23 -8.85 -18.66 -14.49
C VAL A 23 -8.63 -20.03 -15.13
N VAL A 24 -7.37 -20.45 -15.20
CA VAL A 24 -7.01 -21.82 -15.57
C VAL A 24 -7.43 -22.67 -14.39
N ALA A 25 -8.65 -23.19 -14.46
CA ALA A 25 -9.05 -24.35 -13.68
C ALA A 25 -8.04 -25.46 -14.00
N LEU A 26 -7.03 -25.60 -13.16
CA LEU A 26 -6.00 -26.61 -13.27
C LEU A 26 -6.59 -27.93 -12.79
N VAL A 27 -7.48 -28.48 -13.61
CA VAL A 27 -7.94 -29.87 -13.51
C VAL A 27 -6.83 -30.76 -14.06
N VAL A 28 -5.71 -30.91 -13.33
CA VAL A 28 -4.81 -32.08 -13.45
C VAL A 28 -4.06 -32.28 -12.13
N ALA A 29 -4.43 -33.35 -11.44
CA ALA A 29 -3.60 -34.23 -10.61
C ALA A 29 -2.60 -33.59 -9.61
N GLY A 30 -2.97 -33.62 -8.33
CA GLY A 30 -2.03 -33.66 -7.22
C GLY A 30 -1.54 -32.30 -6.75
N LEU A 31 -2.35 -31.64 -5.94
CA LEU A 31 -1.87 -30.67 -4.94
C LEU A 31 -2.85 -30.73 -3.78
N ALA A 32 -2.44 -31.47 -2.75
CA ALA A 32 -2.94 -31.31 -1.41
C ALA A 32 -2.67 -29.87 -0.98
N VAL A 33 -3.71 -29.15 -0.57
CA VAL A 33 -3.59 -27.90 0.17
C VAL A 33 -4.64 -27.94 1.28
N GLY A 34 -4.19 -27.73 2.52
CA GLY A 34 -5.08 -27.51 3.67
C GLY A 34 -5.42 -28.75 4.50
N GLY A 35 -4.42 -29.53 4.88
CA GLY A 35 -4.57 -30.56 5.90
C GLY A 35 -3.19 -31.00 6.36
N VAL A 36 -2.79 -30.62 7.57
CA VAL A 36 -1.58 -31.14 8.21
C VAL A 36 -1.60 -32.68 8.06
N PRO A 37 -0.60 -33.33 7.44
CA PRO A 37 -0.54 -34.77 7.48
C PRO A 37 -0.37 -35.13 8.96
N ALA A 38 -1.42 -35.72 9.55
CA ALA A 38 -1.27 -36.46 10.78
C ALA A 38 -0.05 -37.36 10.59
N ALA A 39 0.93 -37.20 11.48
CA ALA A 39 2.21 -37.88 11.39
C ALA A 39 1.97 -39.34 11.00
N VAL A 40 2.45 -39.72 9.80
CA VAL A 40 2.47 -41.11 9.36
C VAL A 40 3.47 -41.80 10.28
N GLY A 41 2.96 -42.33 11.39
CA GLY A 41 3.67 -43.30 12.21
C GLY A 41 3.90 -44.55 11.38
N ASP A 42 4.89 -45.35 11.78
CA ASP A 42 5.33 -46.60 11.13
C ASP A 42 4.26 -47.73 11.08
N ASP A 43 2.97 -47.40 11.26
CA ASP A 43 1.80 -48.29 11.15
C ASP A 43 0.85 -47.69 10.07
N ALA A 44 1.12 -47.97 8.79
CA ALA A 44 0.25 -47.53 7.71
C ALA A 44 -0.98 -48.45 7.59
N ASP A 45 -2.11 -48.03 8.17
CA ASP A 45 -3.39 -48.72 8.03
C ASP A 45 -4.11 -48.28 6.73
N SER A 46 -4.82 -49.22 6.08
CA SER A 46 -5.74 -48.92 4.97
C SER A 46 -6.75 -47.84 5.39
N GLY A 47 -7.20 -47.00 4.47
CA GLY A 47 -8.13 -45.94 4.86
C GLY A 47 -8.32 -44.81 3.85
N VAL A 48 -9.19 -43.87 4.23
CA VAL A 48 -9.23 -42.50 3.71
C VAL A 48 -7.99 -41.77 4.23
N VAL A 49 -7.17 -41.22 3.33
CA VAL A 49 -5.92 -40.52 3.70
C VAL A 49 -5.98 -39.01 3.45
N ASP A 50 -6.94 -38.57 2.63
CA ASP A 50 -7.13 -37.17 2.29
C ASP A 50 -8.57 -36.93 1.79
N VAL A 51 -9.11 -35.74 2.04
CA VAL A 51 -10.46 -35.34 1.63
C VAL A 51 -10.45 -33.87 1.19
N ALA A 52 -10.99 -33.60 0.01
CA ALA A 52 -11.13 -32.24 -0.50
C ALA A 52 -12.49 -32.02 -1.17
N VAL A 53 -12.99 -30.78 -1.11
CA VAL A 53 -14.13 -30.34 -1.92
C VAL A 53 -13.66 -29.91 -3.29
N THR A 54 -14.40 -30.32 -4.32
CA THR A 54 -14.12 -30.04 -5.72
C THR A 54 -15.42 -29.78 -6.49
N GLY A 55 -15.27 -29.47 -7.78
CA GLY A 55 -16.40 -29.28 -8.69
C GLY A 55 -17.01 -27.90 -8.59
N ALA A 56 -18.19 -27.73 -9.19
CA ALA A 56 -18.83 -26.41 -9.32
C ALA A 56 -19.25 -25.81 -7.98
N GLY A 57 -19.49 -26.64 -6.96
CA GLY A 57 -19.87 -26.22 -5.62
C GLY A 57 -18.72 -25.79 -4.72
N ALA A 58 -17.45 -25.99 -5.10
CA ALA A 58 -16.33 -25.43 -4.37
C ALA A 58 -16.27 -23.90 -4.56
N ALA A 59 -16.13 -23.13 -3.48
CA ALA A 59 -15.95 -21.68 -3.52
C ALA A 59 -14.48 -21.31 -3.33
N THR A 60 -13.98 -21.41 -2.10
CA THR A 60 -12.60 -21.10 -1.71
C THR A 60 -12.22 -21.88 -0.44
N VAL A 61 -10.96 -21.76 0.00
CA VAL A 61 -10.47 -22.33 1.26
C VAL A 61 -9.73 -21.23 2.01
N GLU A 62 -10.18 -20.93 3.22
CA GLU A 62 -9.63 -19.88 4.10
C GLU A 62 -9.45 -20.48 5.49
N ASP A 63 -8.29 -20.28 6.12
CA ASP A 63 -7.98 -20.78 7.48
C ASP A 63 -8.39 -22.24 7.75
N ASP A 64 -8.06 -23.15 6.83
CA ASP A 64 -8.42 -24.58 6.86
C ASP A 64 -9.95 -24.86 6.81
N GLN A 65 -10.79 -23.87 6.57
CA GLN A 65 -12.23 -23.99 6.36
C GLN A 65 -12.55 -23.99 4.86
N GLN A 66 -13.25 -25.02 4.38
CA GLN A 66 -13.67 -25.10 2.99
C GLN A 66 -15.02 -24.43 2.80
N PHE A 67 -15.10 -23.50 1.85
CA PHE A 67 -16.34 -22.81 1.50
C PHE A 67 -16.99 -23.45 0.28
N VAL A 68 -18.31 -23.58 0.33
CA VAL A 68 -19.10 -24.20 -0.74
C VAL A 68 -20.31 -23.37 -1.09
N TRP A 69 -20.67 -23.35 -2.37
CA TRP A 69 -21.83 -22.62 -2.88
C TRP A 69 -23.13 -23.36 -2.57
N GLN A 70 -24.08 -22.65 -1.93
CA GLN A 70 -25.35 -23.22 -1.50
C GLN A 70 -26.16 -23.87 -2.63
N ASP A 71 -26.16 -23.28 -3.82
CA ASP A 71 -27.07 -23.66 -4.91
C ASP A 71 -26.39 -24.51 -6.00
N ARG A 72 -25.16 -24.96 -5.75
CA ARG A 72 -24.39 -25.80 -6.68
C ARG A 72 -24.14 -27.19 -6.09
N GLN A 73 -24.06 -28.19 -6.95
CA GLN A 73 -23.64 -29.53 -6.52
C GLN A 73 -22.18 -29.48 -6.08
N THR A 74 -21.91 -30.06 -4.92
CA THR A 74 -20.58 -30.12 -4.31
C THR A 74 -20.05 -31.53 -4.44
N ASP A 75 -18.83 -31.70 -4.95
CA ASP A 75 -18.23 -33.03 -5.08
C ASP A 75 -17.11 -33.18 -4.03
N VAL A 76 -17.28 -34.10 -3.09
CA VAL A 76 -16.25 -34.43 -2.09
C VAL A 76 -15.37 -35.55 -2.65
N VAL A 77 -14.09 -35.30 -2.84
CA VAL A 77 -13.13 -36.30 -3.32
C VAL A 77 -12.35 -36.84 -2.13
N ALA A 78 -12.49 -38.14 -1.89
CA ALA A 78 -11.74 -38.89 -0.90
C ALA A 78 -10.61 -39.66 -1.59
N THR A 79 -9.37 -39.48 -1.13
CA THR A 79 -8.25 -40.33 -1.53
C THR A 79 -8.20 -41.53 -0.59
N VAL A 80 -8.34 -42.74 -1.13
CA VAL A 80 -8.32 -43.99 -0.38
C VAL A 80 -7.13 -44.86 -0.76
N VAL A 81 -6.62 -45.61 0.21
CA VAL A 81 -5.48 -46.51 0.04
C VAL A 81 -5.74 -47.82 0.78
N ASP A 82 -5.24 -48.91 0.20
CA ASP A 82 -5.20 -50.21 0.86
C ASP A 82 -3.74 -50.63 1.16
N PHE A 83 -3.40 -50.86 2.42
CA PHE A 83 -2.08 -51.29 2.91
C PHE A 83 -2.04 -52.76 3.35
N VAL A 84 -3.14 -53.53 3.21
CA VAL A 84 -3.17 -54.94 3.66
C VAL A 84 -2.25 -55.82 2.79
N GLU A 85 -1.25 -56.44 3.41
CA GLU A 85 -0.32 -57.38 2.77
C GLU A 85 -1.09 -58.68 2.40
N GLN A 86 -1.21 -58.97 1.09
CA GLN A 86 -2.15 -59.98 0.59
C GLN A 86 -1.66 -61.42 0.85
N SER A 87 -2.58 -62.31 1.27
CA SER A 87 -2.31 -63.77 1.32
C SER A 87 -3.01 -64.60 0.23
N ASP A 88 -4.03 -64.09 -0.49
CA ASP A 88 -4.69 -64.88 -1.57
C ASP A 88 -5.61 -64.11 -2.57
N SER A 89 -6.00 -62.85 -2.32
CA SER A 89 -6.90 -62.05 -3.20
C SER A 89 -6.15 -60.93 -3.92
N ARG A 90 -6.15 -60.89 -5.26
CA ARG A 90 -5.48 -59.81 -6.05
C ARG A 90 -6.08 -58.41 -5.87
N TYR A 91 -7.27 -58.31 -5.28
CA TYR A 91 -8.02 -57.06 -5.12
C TYR A 91 -8.96 -57.18 -3.94
N ASP A 92 -9.11 -56.08 -3.22
CA ASP A 92 -10.13 -55.89 -2.20
C ASP A 92 -11.10 -54.79 -2.63
N THR A 93 -12.36 -54.98 -2.27
CA THR A 93 -13.41 -54.02 -2.54
C THR A 93 -13.64 -53.24 -1.27
N TYR A 94 -14.00 -51.96 -1.33
CA TYR A 94 -14.37 -51.14 -0.17
C TYR A 94 -15.60 -50.29 -0.51
N TRP A 95 -16.30 -49.85 0.53
CA TRP A 95 -17.35 -48.85 0.41
C TRP A 95 -16.87 -47.55 1.07
N VAL A 96 -16.92 -46.45 0.33
CA VAL A 96 -16.67 -45.10 0.86
C VAL A 96 -18.01 -44.43 1.06
N ARG A 97 -18.24 -43.86 2.24
CA ARG A 97 -19.50 -43.21 2.61
C ARG A 97 -19.24 -41.78 3.06
N LEU A 98 -20.21 -40.92 2.78
CA LEU A 98 -20.30 -39.57 3.30
C LEU A 98 -21.55 -39.42 4.17
N THR A 99 -21.41 -38.92 5.40
CA THR A 99 -22.52 -38.69 6.36
C THR A 99 -22.42 -37.30 7.00
N ARG A 100 -23.53 -36.82 7.59
CA ARG A 100 -23.57 -35.53 8.33
C ARG A 100 -23.23 -35.64 9.81
N ASP A 101 -23.35 -36.84 10.36
CA ASP A 101 -23.03 -37.14 11.76
C ASP A 101 -21.94 -38.22 11.77
N ALA A 102 -21.09 -38.18 12.79
CA ALA A 102 -20.15 -39.26 13.07
C ALA A 102 -20.92 -40.59 13.17
N ASP A 103 -20.48 -41.59 12.41
CA ASP A 103 -21.20 -42.87 12.34
C ASP A 103 -21.34 -43.49 13.75
N ARG A 104 -22.56 -43.85 14.15
CA ARG A 104 -22.76 -44.66 15.36
C ARG A 104 -22.12 -46.03 15.13
N GLU A 105 -21.28 -46.46 16.07
CA GLU A 105 -20.43 -47.67 16.04
C GLU A 105 -21.16 -49.00 15.71
N TYR A 106 -22.51 -49.01 15.66
CA TYR A 106 -23.31 -50.20 15.43
C TYR A 106 -24.19 -50.09 14.17
N GLN A 107 -23.65 -50.61 13.06
CA GLN A 107 -24.33 -50.92 11.79
C GLN A 107 -25.16 -49.77 11.17
N PRO A 108 -24.53 -48.91 10.35
CA PRO A 108 -25.24 -47.83 9.67
C PRO A 108 -26.18 -48.40 8.60
N ARG A 109 -27.44 -47.96 8.63
CA ARG A 109 -28.39 -48.18 7.52
C ARG A 109 -27.89 -47.40 6.32
N THR A 110 -28.06 -47.93 5.11
CA THR A 110 -27.77 -47.21 3.85
C THR A 110 -28.53 -45.90 3.70
N ASP A 111 -29.54 -45.68 4.54
CA ASP A 111 -30.52 -44.61 4.42
C ASP A 111 -30.05 -43.30 5.11
N ASP A 112 -28.96 -43.34 5.88
CA ASP A 112 -28.40 -42.18 6.60
C ASP A 112 -27.19 -41.54 5.87
N SER A 113 -26.77 -42.12 4.74
CA SER A 113 -25.63 -41.63 3.96
C SER A 113 -26.07 -40.59 2.92
N ILE A 114 -25.29 -39.51 2.81
CA ILE A 114 -25.44 -38.48 1.77
C ILE A 114 -25.06 -39.07 0.41
N ALA A 115 -23.91 -39.76 0.37
CA ALA A 115 -23.37 -40.40 -0.81
C ALA A 115 -22.63 -41.68 -0.42
N VAL A 116 -22.66 -42.68 -1.30
CA VAL A 116 -21.98 -43.96 -1.10
C VAL A 116 -21.39 -44.40 -2.43
N GLU A 117 -20.10 -44.71 -2.43
CA GLU A 117 -19.39 -45.21 -3.60
C GLU A 117 -18.64 -46.50 -3.31
N LYS A 118 -18.53 -47.32 -4.37
CA LYS A 118 -17.83 -48.61 -4.30
C LYS A 118 -16.49 -48.48 -5.01
N VAL A 119 -15.41 -48.86 -4.34
CA VAL A 119 -14.06 -48.85 -4.89
C VAL A 119 -13.45 -50.25 -4.81
N THR A 120 -12.62 -50.60 -5.79
CA THR A 120 -11.82 -51.83 -5.77
C THR A 120 -10.37 -51.43 -5.93
N LEU A 121 -9.55 -51.86 -4.98
CA LEU A 121 -8.14 -51.49 -4.85
C LEU A 121 -7.27 -52.75 -4.91
N ARG A 122 -6.07 -52.59 -5.44
CA ARG A 122 -4.94 -53.51 -5.22
C ARG A 122 -4.15 -53.07 -3.99
N GLU A 123 -3.32 -53.96 -3.49
CA GLU A 123 -2.33 -53.64 -2.46
C GLU A 123 -1.50 -52.41 -2.85
N LEU A 124 -1.42 -51.45 -1.92
CA LEU A 124 -0.77 -50.15 -2.02
C LEU A 124 -1.32 -49.23 -3.13
N GLU A 125 -2.48 -49.56 -3.72
CA GLU A 125 -3.13 -48.71 -4.72
C GLU A 125 -3.80 -47.52 -4.04
N LYS A 126 -3.43 -46.31 -4.49
CA LYS A 126 -4.14 -45.08 -4.14
C LYS A 126 -5.17 -44.77 -5.20
N ARG A 127 -6.39 -44.41 -4.79
CA ARG A 127 -7.46 -44.03 -5.71
C ARG A 127 -8.33 -42.91 -5.18
N ASN A 128 -8.74 -42.02 -6.07
CA ASN A 128 -9.70 -40.97 -5.75
C ASN A 128 -11.12 -41.48 -5.96
N VAL A 129 -11.99 -41.23 -4.99
CA VAL A 129 -13.41 -41.56 -5.00
C VAL A 129 -14.20 -40.28 -4.84
N THR A 130 -15.09 -39.98 -5.79
CA THR A 130 -15.90 -38.77 -5.79
C THR A 130 -17.28 -39.07 -5.21
N LEU A 131 -17.67 -38.32 -4.18
CA LEU A 131 -18.94 -38.41 -3.46
C LEU A 131 -19.72 -37.11 -3.72
N SER A 132 -20.77 -37.18 -4.55
CA SER A 132 -21.56 -36.01 -4.91
C SER A 132 -22.58 -35.66 -3.83
N VAL A 133 -22.56 -34.41 -3.38
CA VAL A 133 -23.45 -33.82 -2.38
C VAL A 133 -24.43 -32.89 -3.08
N PRO A 134 -25.73 -33.26 -3.15
CA PRO A 134 -26.73 -32.38 -3.75
C PRO A 134 -26.97 -31.14 -2.87
N PRO A 135 -27.34 -29.98 -3.47
CA PRO A 135 -27.60 -28.74 -2.74
C PRO A 135 -28.60 -28.86 -1.58
N SER A 136 -29.57 -29.78 -1.70
CA SER A 136 -30.57 -30.05 -0.65
C SER A 136 -29.97 -30.57 0.66
N GLU A 137 -28.74 -31.08 0.63
CA GLU A 137 -28.07 -31.67 1.78
C GLU A 137 -27.34 -30.63 2.63
N LEU A 138 -26.98 -29.48 2.04
CA LEU A 138 -26.17 -28.44 2.65
C LEU A 138 -27.01 -27.17 2.86
N SER A 139 -27.61 -27.05 4.03
CA SER A 139 -28.30 -25.82 4.44
C SER A 139 -27.30 -24.71 4.81
N ARG A 140 -27.76 -23.46 4.95
CA ARG A 140 -26.90 -22.36 5.44
C ARG A 140 -26.24 -22.72 6.78
N GLY A 141 -24.96 -22.42 6.92
CA GLY A 141 -24.18 -22.65 8.14
C GLY A 141 -22.91 -23.45 7.87
N VAL A 142 -22.32 -23.96 8.95
CA VAL A 142 -21.17 -24.87 8.91
C VAL A 142 -21.68 -26.29 9.10
N HIS A 143 -21.15 -27.23 8.33
CA HIS A 143 -21.44 -28.66 8.42
C HIS A 143 -20.14 -29.43 8.59
N GLU A 144 -20.17 -30.42 9.48
CA GLU A 144 -19.11 -31.41 9.60
C GLU A 144 -19.52 -32.63 8.79
N LEU A 145 -18.79 -32.92 7.71
CA LEU A 145 -19.02 -34.08 6.88
C LEU A 145 -18.04 -35.19 7.25
N HIS A 146 -18.56 -36.39 7.50
CA HIS A 146 -17.74 -37.53 7.87
C HIS A 146 -17.56 -38.44 6.66
N VAL A 147 -16.31 -38.72 6.29
CA VAL A 147 -15.93 -39.64 5.22
C VAL A 147 -15.36 -40.90 5.83
N SER A 148 -16.08 -42.01 5.67
CA SER A 148 -15.73 -43.30 6.26
C SER A 148 -15.47 -44.35 5.17
N MET A 149 -14.43 -45.18 5.36
CA MET A 149 -14.18 -46.35 4.51
C MET A 149 -14.55 -47.65 5.24
N TYR A 150 -15.20 -48.58 4.55
CA TYR A 150 -15.69 -49.85 5.09
C TYR A 150 -15.21 -51.05 4.30
N GLU A 151 -14.83 -52.11 5.00
CA GLU A 151 -14.49 -53.42 4.42
C GLU A 151 -15.74 -54.26 4.13
N PRO A 152 -15.76 -55.02 3.03
CA PRO A 152 -16.78 -56.00 2.72
C PRO A 152 -16.28 -57.40 3.08
N SER A 153 -16.34 -57.79 4.35
CA SER A 153 -16.24 -59.21 4.66
C SER A 153 -17.16 -59.63 5.82
N THR A 154 -18.09 -60.53 5.48
CA THR A 154 -18.88 -61.39 6.40
C THR A 154 -20.07 -60.79 7.17
N GLY A 155 -20.65 -59.68 6.72
CA GLY A 155 -21.93 -59.20 7.25
C GLY A 155 -21.82 -58.32 8.50
N ALA A 156 -20.60 -57.92 8.87
CA ALA A 156 -20.35 -56.76 9.70
C ALA A 156 -19.68 -55.70 8.81
N ASN A 157 -20.36 -54.58 8.56
CA ASN A 157 -19.76 -53.40 7.93
C ASN A 157 -18.74 -52.79 8.90
N ALA A 158 -17.56 -53.39 9.04
CA ALA A 158 -16.50 -52.87 9.89
C ALA A 158 -15.90 -51.62 9.24
N ARG A 159 -15.93 -50.50 9.99
CA ARG A 159 -15.32 -49.25 9.57
C ARG A 159 -13.81 -49.39 9.69
N VAL A 160 -13.10 -49.09 8.60
CA VAL A 160 -11.64 -49.08 8.54
C VAL A 160 -11.11 -47.83 9.23
N ASN A 161 -11.51 -46.65 8.73
CA ASN A 161 -11.24 -45.36 9.36
C ASN A 161 -12.31 -44.31 8.97
N GLU A 162 -12.20 -43.12 9.55
CA GLU A 162 -13.06 -41.97 9.32
C GLU A 162 -12.20 -40.70 9.27
N THR A 163 -12.56 -39.75 8.42
CA THR A 163 -11.99 -38.39 8.37
C THR A 163 -13.13 -37.39 8.33
N THR A 164 -12.97 -36.28 9.05
CA THR A 164 -13.97 -35.21 9.08
C THR A 164 -13.53 -34.05 8.20
N LEU A 165 -14.49 -33.49 7.48
CA LEU A 165 -14.34 -32.32 6.62
C LEU A 165 -15.33 -31.25 7.07
N SER A 166 -14.82 -30.10 7.53
CA SER A 166 -15.65 -28.94 7.87
C SER A 166 -15.92 -28.11 6.61
N VAL A 167 -17.18 -27.92 6.26
CA VAL A 167 -17.60 -27.07 5.13
C VAL A 167 -18.51 -25.93 5.60
N ARG A 168 -18.25 -24.71 5.13
CA ARG A 168 -19.14 -23.56 5.31
C ARG A 168 -19.91 -23.28 4.03
N VAL A 169 -21.23 -23.17 4.15
CA VAL A 169 -22.11 -22.89 3.01
C VAL A 169 -22.29 -21.37 2.83
N ALA A 170 -21.86 -20.87 1.68
CA ALA A 170 -21.99 -19.48 1.25
C ALA A 170 -23.00 -19.34 0.09
N ARG A 171 -23.62 -18.16 -0.01
CA ARG A 171 -24.47 -17.80 -1.17
C ARG A 171 -23.68 -16.86 -2.06
N GLU A 172 -23.62 -17.11 -3.35
CA GLU A 172 -22.95 -16.22 -4.31
C GLU A 172 -23.43 -14.77 -4.20
N SER A 173 -24.75 -14.57 -4.08
CA SER A 173 -25.36 -13.24 -3.94
C SER A 173 -25.36 -12.70 -2.50
N GLY A 174 -24.77 -13.43 -1.57
CA GLY A 174 -24.62 -13.00 -0.18
C GLY A 174 -23.40 -12.10 -0.02
N ASP A 175 -23.24 -11.63 1.20
CA ASP A 175 -22.17 -10.74 1.65
C ASP A 175 -21.98 -11.16 3.13
N LEU A 176 -20.90 -11.90 3.39
CA LEU A 176 -20.73 -12.64 4.64
C LEU A 176 -20.17 -11.77 5.76
N ASP A 177 -19.24 -10.88 5.44
CA ASP A 177 -18.53 -9.97 6.34
C ASP A 177 -19.16 -8.54 6.40
N ARG A 178 -20.01 -8.20 5.43
CA ARG A 178 -20.80 -6.96 5.34
C ARG A 178 -19.99 -5.73 4.95
N ASP A 179 -18.98 -5.92 4.13
CA ASP A 179 -18.18 -4.86 3.53
C ASP A 179 -18.87 -4.21 2.30
N GLY A 180 -19.87 -4.89 1.73
CA GLY A 180 -20.61 -4.45 0.55
C GLY A 180 -20.12 -5.04 -0.78
N LEU A 181 -19.15 -5.95 -0.76
CA LEU A 181 -18.83 -6.87 -1.84
C LEU A 181 -19.73 -8.12 -1.73
N ARG A 182 -19.88 -8.87 -2.83
CA ARG A 182 -20.66 -10.12 -2.80
C ARG A 182 -19.68 -11.28 -2.68
N ASN A 183 -20.07 -12.38 -2.03
CA ASN A 183 -19.22 -13.56 -1.87
C ASN A 183 -18.65 -14.08 -3.21
N VAL A 184 -19.43 -14.01 -4.29
CA VAL A 184 -18.93 -14.41 -5.62
C VAL A 184 -17.89 -13.44 -6.18
N ASP A 185 -18.06 -12.14 -5.92
CA ASP A 185 -17.12 -11.11 -6.32
C ASP A 185 -15.86 -11.18 -5.44
N GLU A 186 -16.00 -11.41 -4.13
CA GLU A 186 -14.87 -11.65 -3.21
C GLU A 186 -13.96 -12.78 -3.72
N VAL A 187 -14.55 -13.93 -4.09
CA VAL A 187 -13.80 -15.05 -4.68
C VAL A 187 -13.17 -14.71 -6.03
N ASP A 188 -13.82 -13.86 -6.85
CA ASP A 188 -13.29 -13.45 -8.16
C ASP A 188 -12.15 -12.43 -8.03
N GLU A 189 -12.19 -11.54 -7.03
CA GLU A 189 -11.16 -10.54 -6.70
C GLU A 189 -10.04 -11.13 -5.83
N GLY A 190 -10.29 -12.29 -5.19
CA GLY A 190 -9.31 -12.99 -4.35
C GLY A 190 -9.27 -12.52 -2.90
N THR A 191 -10.35 -11.89 -2.44
CA THR A 191 -10.52 -11.42 -1.06
C THR A 191 -11.11 -12.51 -0.14
N GLU A 192 -11.05 -12.29 1.17
CA GLU A 192 -11.47 -13.26 2.18
C GLU A 192 -12.96 -13.15 2.54
N LEU A 193 -13.71 -14.24 2.43
CA LEU A 193 -15.17 -14.27 2.64
C LEU A 193 -15.68 -13.89 4.04
N LEU A 194 -14.79 -13.71 5.00
CA LEU A 194 -15.12 -13.40 6.39
C LEU A 194 -14.41 -12.16 6.92
N THR A 195 -13.59 -11.50 6.10
CA THR A 195 -12.73 -10.39 6.49
C THR A 195 -13.02 -9.21 5.58
N ALA A 196 -13.66 -8.18 6.14
CA ALA A 196 -14.13 -7.02 5.39
C ALA A 196 -13.03 -6.12 4.81
N ASP A 197 -11.77 -6.37 5.15
CA ASP A 197 -10.58 -5.57 4.80
C ASP A 197 -9.43 -6.59 4.74
N THR A 198 -9.22 -7.15 3.55
CA THR A 198 -8.40 -8.34 3.32
C THR A 198 -6.90 -8.05 3.52
N ASP A 199 -6.45 -6.85 3.20
CA ASP A 199 -5.04 -6.47 3.31
C ASP A 199 -4.70 -5.64 4.55
N GLU A 200 -5.71 -5.27 5.34
CA GLU A 200 -5.62 -4.55 6.61
C GLU A 200 -5.06 -3.13 6.47
N ASP A 201 -5.29 -2.46 5.34
CA ASP A 201 -4.86 -1.08 5.12
C ASP A 201 -5.81 -0.03 5.74
N GLY A 202 -7.06 -0.43 6.03
CA GLY A 202 -8.11 0.39 6.61
C GLY A 202 -9.24 0.79 5.63
N LEU A 203 -9.17 0.36 4.37
CA LEU A 203 -10.21 0.46 3.36
C LEU A 203 -10.86 -0.93 3.20
N VAL A 204 -12.19 -0.96 3.13
CA VAL A 204 -12.89 -2.26 3.03
C VAL A 204 -13.00 -2.70 1.58
N ASP A 205 -12.82 -4.00 1.30
CA ASP A 205 -12.73 -4.55 -0.05
C ASP A 205 -13.89 -4.10 -0.97
N GLY A 206 -15.10 -4.08 -0.42
CA GLY A 206 -16.30 -3.62 -1.11
C GLY A 206 -16.26 -2.17 -1.55
N LEU A 207 -15.55 -1.28 -0.85
CA LEU A 207 -15.33 0.10 -1.28
C LEU A 207 -14.21 0.20 -2.32
N GLU A 208 -13.13 -0.54 -2.12
CA GLU A 208 -12.01 -0.62 -3.04
C GLU A 208 -12.47 -1.01 -4.44
N VAL A 209 -13.14 -2.15 -4.56
CA VAL A 209 -13.58 -2.68 -5.86
C VAL A 209 -14.67 -1.80 -6.50
N ARG A 210 -15.60 -1.26 -5.70
CA ARG A 210 -16.83 -0.64 -6.24
C ARG A 210 -16.77 0.88 -6.39
N VAL A 211 -15.89 1.54 -5.64
CA VAL A 211 -15.82 3.00 -5.56
C VAL A 211 -14.47 3.51 -6.04
N PHE A 212 -13.38 3.01 -5.46
CA PHE A 212 -12.04 3.56 -5.69
C PHE A 212 -11.31 2.91 -6.87
N GLY A 213 -11.64 1.65 -7.17
CA GLY A 213 -10.97 0.86 -8.19
C GLY A 213 -9.54 0.45 -7.79
N SER A 214 -9.27 0.37 -6.48
CA SER A 214 -8.02 -0.18 -5.93
C SER A 214 -8.02 -1.72 -5.91
N ASP A 215 -6.85 -2.31 -5.67
CA ASP A 215 -6.65 -3.75 -5.48
C ASP A 215 -6.86 -4.10 -4.00
N PRO A 216 -7.96 -4.78 -3.63
CA PRO A 216 -8.31 -5.08 -2.22
C PRO A 216 -7.40 -6.11 -1.55
N THR A 217 -6.31 -6.51 -2.20
CA THR A 217 -5.32 -7.44 -1.66
C THR A 217 -3.94 -6.79 -1.52
N ALA A 218 -3.85 -5.48 -1.78
CA ALA A 218 -2.62 -4.71 -1.79
C ALA A 218 -2.78 -3.39 -1.02
N VAL A 219 -2.12 -3.33 0.14
CA VAL A 219 -2.09 -2.18 1.07
C VAL A 219 -1.72 -0.82 0.43
N ASP A 220 -1.13 -0.86 -0.76
CA ASP A 220 -0.66 0.26 -1.56
C ASP A 220 -0.78 -0.20 -3.02
N THR A 221 -1.85 0.21 -3.69
CA THR A 221 -2.25 -0.33 -5.00
C THR A 221 -1.28 0.09 -6.12
N ASP A 222 -0.68 1.27 -6.05
CA ASP A 222 0.19 1.81 -7.09
C ASP A 222 1.68 1.89 -6.74
N ASP A 223 2.05 1.44 -5.54
CA ASP A 223 3.39 1.36 -4.99
C ASP A 223 4.08 2.75 -4.84
N ASP A 224 3.33 3.82 -4.57
CA ASP A 224 3.88 5.17 -4.35
C ASP A 224 4.35 5.43 -2.90
N GLY A 225 3.97 4.54 -1.97
CA GLY A 225 4.32 4.60 -0.56
C GLY A 225 3.26 5.23 0.35
N VAL A 226 2.12 5.64 -0.20
CA VAL A 226 0.88 5.93 0.53
C VAL A 226 0.01 4.66 0.51
N ARG A 227 -0.87 4.50 1.50
CA ARG A 227 -1.82 3.38 1.51
C ARG A 227 -3.15 3.86 0.97
N ASP A 228 -3.89 2.99 0.31
CA ASP A 228 -5.16 3.32 -0.34
C ASP A 228 -6.14 4.01 0.62
N ALA A 229 -6.28 3.48 1.85
CA ALA A 229 -7.10 4.09 2.89
C ALA A 229 -6.65 5.53 3.27
N HIS A 230 -5.35 5.81 3.20
CA HIS A 230 -4.76 7.12 3.52
C HIS A 230 -4.86 8.09 2.32
N GLU A 231 -4.76 7.59 1.10
CA GLU A 231 -5.01 8.37 -0.13
C GLU A 231 -6.44 8.88 -0.15
N VAL A 232 -7.42 8.00 0.09
CA VAL A 232 -8.84 8.37 0.21
C VAL A 232 -9.07 9.45 1.28
N GLN A 233 -8.31 9.43 2.38
CA GLN A 233 -8.39 10.44 3.44
C GLN A 233 -7.79 11.80 3.02
N ASN A 234 -6.79 11.81 2.15
CA ASN A 234 -6.15 13.02 1.62
C ASN A 234 -6.72 13.46 0.26
N ALA A 235 -7.85 12.88 -0.15
CA ALA A 235 -8.51 13.13 -1.42
C ALA A 235 -7.63 12.80 -2.65
N SER A 236 -6.69 11.87 -2.48
CA SER A 236 -5.86 11.33 -3.54
C SER A 236 -6.41 9.98 -4.04
N ALA A 237 -5.90 9.49 -5.16
CA ALA A 237 -6.46 8.36 -5.89
C ALA A 237 -5.57 7.11 -5.78
N PRO A 238 -6.03 6.03 -5.10
CA PRO A 238 -5.27 4.79 -4.86
C PRO A 238 -4.53 4.12 -6.02
N GLY A 239 -4.89 4.46 -7.25
CA GLY A 239 -4.31 3.85 -8.45
C GLY A 239 -3.39 4.80 -9.23
N LEU A 240 -3.06 5.96 -8.69
CA LEU A 240 -2.30 7.02 -9.34
C LEU A 240 -1.20 7.59 -8.42
N VAL A 241 0.04 7.25 -8.75
CA VAL A 241 1.28 7.75 -8.09
C VAL A 241 1.37 9.28 -8.00
N ASP A 242 0.63 9.98 -8.85
CA ASP A 242 0.57 11.44 -8.98
C ASP A 242 -0.87 11.75 -9.40
N THR A 243 -1.69 12.11 -8.41
CA THR A 243 -3.15 12.20 -8.55
C THR A 243 -3.58 13.35 -9.46
N ASP A 244 -2.92 14.50 -9.39
CA ASP A 244 -3.28 15.69 -10.18
C ASP A 244 -2.43 15.89 -11.45
N GLY A 245 -1.31 15.17 -11.56
CA GLY A 245 -0.45 15.14 -12.72
C GLY A 245 0.50 16.32 -12.82
N ASP A 246 0.84 16.99 -11.71
CA ASP A 246 1.75 18.13 -11.69
C ASP A 246 3.24 17.74 -11.67
N GLY A 247 3.54 16.49 -11.33
CA GLY A 247 4.88 15.92 -11.28
C GLY A 247 5.46 15.75 -9.87
N LEU A 248 4.75 16.14 -8.81
CA LEU A 248 4.94 15.64 -7.46
C LEU A 248 4.17 14.32 -7.30
N VAL A 249 4.67 13.45 -6.41
CA VAL A 249 3.94 12.21 -6.07
C VAL A 249 3.12 12.46 -4.82
N ASP A 250 2.00 11.76 -4.65
CA ASP A 250 1.06 12.01 -3.55
C ASP A 250 1.75 11.95 -2.17
N LEU A 251 2.71 11.02 -2.00
CA LEU A 251 3.51 10.93 -0.79
C LEU A 251 4.33 12.21 -0.50
N GLU A 252 4.93 12.82 -1.53
CA GLU A 252 5.71 14.06 -1.39
C GLU A 252 4.80 15.20 -0.93
N GLU A 253 3.64 15.35 -1.56
CA GLU A 253 2.66 16.40 -1.24
C GLU A 253 2.09 16.25 0.18
N ILE A 254 1.75 15.02 0.60
CA ILE A 254 1.30 14.75 1.97
C ILE A 254 2.37 15.14 3.01
N LEU A 255 3.66 14.94 2.69
CA LEU A 255 4.77 15.31 3.58
C LEU A 255 4.98 16.83 3.64
N ASP A 256 4.82 17.50 2.51
CA ASP A 256 4.96 18.95 2.36
C ASP A 256 3.69 19.71 2.80
N ARG A 257 2.61 18.96 3.13
CA ARG A 257 1.28 19.45 3.56
C ARG A 257 0.52 20.20 2.46
N THR A 258 0.88 19.97 1.21
CA THR A 258 0.09 20.35 0.05
C THR A 258 -0.99 19.30 -0.21
N SER A 259 -1.87 19.55 -1.19
CA SER A 259 -2.96 18.62 -1.49
C SER A 259 -2.64 17.82 -2.75
N PRO A 260 -2.60 16.47 -2.68
CA PRO A 260 -2.37 15.59 -3.84
C PRO A 260 -3.31 15.76 -5.04
N SER A 261 -4.37 16.56 -4.86
CA SER A 261 -5.42 16.76 -5.86
C SER A 261 -5.42 18.17 -6.44
N ALA A 262 -4.41 18.99 -6.11
CA ALA A 262 -4.33 20.39 -6.46
C ALA A 262 -2.88 20.85 -6.75
N ALA A 263 -2.58 21.01 -8.04
CA ALA A 263 -1.26 21.36 -8.58
C ALA A 263 -0.70 22.76 -8.21
N ASP A 264 -1.41 23.49 -7.37
CA ASP A 264 -1.14 24.89 -6.97
C ASP A 264 -1.91 25.10 -5.65
N ALA A 265 -1.22 24.92 -4.54
CA ALA A 265 -1.83 24.80 -3.22
C ALA A 265 -2.37 26.14 -2.68
N ASP A 266 -1.73 27.26 -2.99
CA ASP A 266 -2.12 28.60 -2.53
C ASP A 266 -2.92 29.41 -3.57
N LEU A 267 -2.95 28.92 -4.82
CA LEU A 267 -3.66 29.46 -5.98
C LEU A 267 -3.12 30.83 -6.42
N ASP A 268 -1.83 31.07 -6.32
CA ASP A 268 -1.17 32.29 -6.82
C ASP A 268 -0.77 32.21 -8.31
N GLY A 269 -0.74 30.99 -8.87
CA GLY A 269 -0.37 30.69 -10.24
C GLY A 269 1.03 30.12 -10.45
N LEU A 270 1.78 29.90 -9.37
CA LEU A 270 3.06 29.17 -9.33
C LEU A 270 2.79 27.74 -8.83
N PRO A 271 2.98 26.70 -9.66
CA PRO A 271 2.71 25.32 -9.22
C PRO A 271 3.68 24.83 -8.14
N ASP A 272 3.19 24.04 -7.18
CA ASP A 272 3.94 23.43 -6.08
C ASP A 272 5.33 22.87 -6.47
N PRO A 273 5.48 22.07 -7.56
CA PRO A 273 6.80 21.57 -7.96
C PRO A 273 7.77 22.68 -8.35
N VAL A 274 7.28 23.79 -8.91
CA VAL A 274 8.07 24.95 -9.28
C VAL A 274 8.47 25.74 -8.03
N GLU A 275 7.55 25.91 -7.09
CA GLU A 275 7.84 26.57 -5.81
C GLU A 275 8.92 25.85 -5.03
N ARG A 276 8.87 24.51 -5.00
CA ARG A 276 9.91 23.69 -4.39
C ARG A 276 11.28 23.88 -5.06
N GLU A 277 11.33 24.10 -6.37
CA GLU A 277 12.58 24.40 -7.09
C GLU A 277 13.12 25.81 -6.77
N LEU A 278 12.23 26.77 -6.56
CA LEU A 278 12.55 28.17 -6.23
C LEU A 278 12.85 28.36 -4.73
N GLY A 279 12.36 27.46 -3.88
CA GLY A 279 12.45 27.56 -2.43
C GLY A 279 11.37 28.45 -1.81
N THR A 280 10.31 28.75 -2.55
CA THR A 280 9.12 29.45 -2.05
C THR A 280 8.21 28.51 -1.26
N ASP A 281 7.29 29.07 -0.48
CA ASP A 281 6.32 28.32 0.32
C ASP A 281 5.00 28.17 -0.43
N SER A 282 4.73 26.96 -0.92
CA SER A 282 3.48 26.55 -1.61
C SER A 282 2.15 26.81 -0.88
N GLN A 283 2.20 27.32 0.34
CA GLN A 283 1.02 27.69 1.11
C GLN A 283 0.81 29.21 1.21
N GLU A 284 1.73 30.02 0.70
CA GLU A 284 1.76 31.47 0.85
C GLU A 284 2.06 32.17 -0.48
N ARG A 285 1.20 33.11 -0.87
CA ARG A 285 1.28 33.81 -2.18
C ARG A 285 2.45 34.78 -2.33
N ASP A 286 3.14 35.01 -1.23
CA ASP A 286 4.14 36.05 -1.00
C ASP A 286 5.01 35.50 0.14
N THR A 287 6.05 34.75 -0.23
CA THR A 287 6.84 33.93 0.67
C THR A 287 7.63 34.77 1.67
N ASP A 288 8.17 35.91 1.25
CA ASP A 288 8.98 36.77 2.12
C ASP A 288 8.22 37.95 2.73
N GLY A 289 7.01 38.22 2.25
CA GLY A 289 6.06 39.15 2.82
C GLY A 289 6.37 40.61 2.48
N ASP A 290 7.03 40.88 1.36
CA ASP A 290 7.47 42.21 0.95
C ASP A 290 6.38 43.01 0.20
N GLY A 291 5.31 42.34 -0.22
CA GLY A 291 4.17 42.90 -0.93
C GLY A 291 4.08 42.54 -2.41
N LEU A 292 5.06 41.85 -2.97
CA LEU A 292 4.98 41.21 -4.28
C LEU A 292 4.63 39.73 -4.12
N ALA A 293 3.90 39.19 -5.09
CA ALA A 293 3.62 37.74 -5.10
C ALA A 293 4.77 37.00 -5.79
N ASP A 294 5.09 35.81 -5.32
CA ASP A 294 6.19 34.97 -5.82
C ASP A 294 6.25 34.84 -7.35
N PRO A 295 5.15 34.52 -8.08
CA PRO A 295 5.17 34.44 -9.53
C PRO A 295 5.42 35.80 -10.19
N VAL A 296 5.06 36.91 -9.55
CA VAL A 296 5.28 38.26 -10.05
C VAL A 296 6.75 38.63 -9.92
N GLU A 297 7.36 38.36 -8.76
CA GLU A 297 8.78 38.55 -8.53
C GLU A 297 9.63 37.79 -9.54
N VAL A 298 9.41 36.48 -9.67
CA VAL A 298 10.23 35.62 -10.51
C VAL A 298 10.01 35.87 -12.00
N ALA A 299 8.77 36.13 -12.44
CA ALA A 299 8.44 36.25 -13.86
C ALA A 299 8.47 37.68 -14.41
N VAL A 300 8.26 38.70 -13.56
CA VAL A 300 8.12 40.10 -13.99
C VAL A 300 9.33 40.93 -13.59
N TYR A 301 9.72 40.91 -12.31
CA TYR A 301 10.77 41.79 -11.78
C TYR A 301 12.16 41.15 -11.78
N GLY A 302 12.24 39.82 -11.73
CA GLY A 302 13.51 39.10 -11.62
C GLY A 302 14.15 39.20 -10.24
N THR A 303 13.36 39.55 -9.22
CA THR A 303 13.72 39.56 -7.81
C THR A 303 13.73 38.14 -7.23
N ASN A 304 14.20 38.00 -5.99
CA ASN A 304 14.23 36.74 -5.28
C ASN A 304 13.10 36.68 -4.25
N ALA A 305 12.04 35.93 -4.58
CA ALA A 305 10.83 35.73 -3.76
C ALA A 305 11.02 35.13 -2.35
N THR A 306 12.26 34.95 -1.90
CA THR A 306 12.58 34.48 -0.55
C THR A 306 13.36 35.54 0.24
N VAL A 307 13.55 36.73 -0.32
CA VAL A 307 14.38 37.80 0.19
C VAL A 307 13.70 39.14 -0.06
N VAL A 308 13.15 39.71 1.02
CA VAL A 308 12.44 41.00 1.05
C VAL A 308 13.11 42.17 0.32
N ASP A 309 14.43 42.15 0.16
CA ASP A 309 15.27 43.21 -0.40
C ASP A 309 16.36 42.54 -1.24
N SER A 310 16.10 42.42 -2.54
CA SER A 310 16.86 41.56 -3.46
C SER A 310 18.25 42.11 -3.78
N ASP A 311 18.40 43.43 -3.91
CA ASP A 311 19.66 44.09 -4.22
C ASP A 311 20.44 44.57 -2.98
N GLY A 312 19.78 44.61 -1.83
CA GLY A 312 20.36 44.87 -0.52
C GLY A 312 20.59 46.35 -0.23
N ASP A 313 19.81 47.24 -0.84
CA ASP A 313 19.98 48.69 -0.71
C ASP A 313 19.23 49.29 0.50
N GLY A 314 18.33 48.50 1.10
CA GLY A 314 17.53 48.85 2.27
C GLY A 314 16.07 49.22 1.99
N LEU A 315 15.59 49.14 0.75
CA LEU A 315 14.17 49.11 0.38
C LEU A 315 13.71 47.67 0.14
N ALA A 316 12.42 47.42 0.36
CA ALA A 316 11.84 46.14 0.01
C ALA A 316 11.40 46.14 -1.46
N ASP A 317 11.51 45.03 -2.18
CA ASP A 317 11.26 44.99 -3.63
C ASP A 317 9.83 45.47 -3.95
N GLY A 318 8.85 45.07 -3.13
CA GLY A 318 7.48 45.57 -3.20
C GLY A 318 7.33 47.06 -2.91
N GLU A 319 8.11 47.64 -2.00
CA GLU A 319 8.08 49.09 -1.77
C GLU A 319 8.67 49.85 -2.96
N GLU A 320 9.75 49.36 -3.53
CA GLU A 320 10.37 49.92 -4.73
C GLU A 320 9.40 49.98 -5.90
N VAL A 321 8.76 48.85 -6.20
CA VAL A 321 7.81 48.73 -7.30
C VAL A 321 6.54 49.56 -7.08
N GLU A 322 5.91 49.44 -5.92
CA GLU A 322 4.58 50.03 -5.70
C GLU A 322 4.64 51.52 -5.35
N ARG A 323 5.72 51.98 -4.73
CA ARG A 323 5.80 53.31 -4.12
C ARG A 323 6.81 54.24 -4.78
N PHE A 324 8.01 53.75 -5.07
CA PHE A 324 9.11 54.61 -5.52
C PHE A 324 9.32 54.56 -7.04
N GLY A 325 8.93 53.47 -7.69
CA GLY A 325 9.14 53.28 -9.12
C GLY A 325 10.61 53.05 -9.48
N THR A 326 11.40 52.52 -8.55
CA THR A 326 12.80 52.09 -8.73
C THR A 326 12.87 50.66 -9.29
N ASP A 327 14.05 50.23 -9.75
CA ASP A 327 14.31 48.88 -10.22
C ASP A 327 14.78 48.01 -9.03
N PRO A 328 13.97 47.05 -8.55
CA PRO A 328 14.28 46.27 -7.34
C PRO A 328 15.45 45.27 -7.49
N THR A 329 16.15 45.33 -8.61
CA THR A 329 17.35 44.53 -8.87
C THR A 329 18.61 45.39 -9.04
N ASP A 330 18.48 46.72 -8.87
CA ASP A 330 19.56 47.68 -9.03
C ASP A 330 19.56 48.69 -7.88
N ALA A 331 20.51 48.49 -6.95
CA ALA A 331 20.63 49.26 -5.71
C ALA A 331 20.90 50.77 -5.88
N ASP A 332 20.90 51.31 -7.11
CA ASP A 332 21.13 52.70 -7.50
C ASP A 332 20.48 52.91 -8.88
N THR A 333 19.15 53.01 -8.91
CA THR A 333 18.32 52.96 -10.12
C THR A 333 18.71 54.02 -11.16
N ASP A 334 19.04 55.22 -10.70
CA ASP A 334 19.37 56.35 -11.57
C ASP A 334 20.87 56.47 -11.90
N GLY A 335 21.71 55.71 -11.18
CA GLY A 335 23.14 55.61 -11.37
C GLY A 335 23.93 56.85 -10.93
N ASP A 336 23.42 57.63 -9.98
CA ASP A 336 24.09 58.82 -9.44
C ASP A 336 25.20 58.49 -8.41
N GLY A 337 25.24 57.25 -7.92
CA GLY A 337 26.18 56.74 -6.92
C GLY A 337 25.66 56.69 -5.48
N THR A 338 24.38 56.98 -5.26
CA THR A 338 23.68 56.91 -3.97
C THR A 338 22.63 55.82 -4.03
N PRO A 339 22.62 54.85 -3.10
CA PRO A 339 21.59 53.82 -3.14
C PRO A 339 20.17 54.35 -2.91
N ASP A 340 19.18 53.76 -3.57
CA ASP A 340 17.79 54.23 -3.56
C ASP A 340 17.23 54.31 -2.12
N GLY A 341 17.52 53.29 -1.30
CA GLY A 341 17.16 53.28 0.13
C GLY A 341 17.79 54.40 0.95
N HIS A 342 19.02 54.81 0.62
CA HIS A 342 19.65 55.97 1.26
C HIS A 342 18.98 57.29 0.83
N GLU A 343 18.55 57.39 -0.42
CA GLU A 343 17.84 58.54 -0.95
C GLU A 343 16.45 58.72 -0.31
N VAL A 344 15.69 57.63 -0.23
CA VAL A 344 14.40 57.61 0.49
C VAL A 344 14.57 58.04 1.95
N LEU A 345 15.61 57.56 2.63
CA LEU A 345 15.93 57.98 4.00
C LEU A 345 16.33 59.46 4.11
N ALA A 346 17.00 60.00 3.08
CA ALA A 346 17.35 61.41 2.98
C ALA A 346 16.17 62.31 2.54
N GLY A 347 15.11 61.71 2.00
CA GLY A 347 13.94 62.40 1.45
C GLY A 347 14.18 62.99 0.05
N THR A 348 15.14 62.44 -0.70
CA THR A 348 15.32 62.69 -2.14
C THR A 348 14.48 61.70 -2.96
N ASP A 349 14.47 61.87 -4.28
CA ASP A 349 13.71 61.03 -5.21
C ASP A 349 14.66 59.98 -5.80
N PRO A 350 14.54 58.69 -5.45
CA PRO A 350 15.51 57.66 -5.85
C PRO A 350 15.47 57.31 -7.35
N ALA A 351 14.48 57.79 -8.09
CA ALA A 351 14.37 57.54 -9.53
C ALA A 351 14.94 58.69 -10.38
N GLU A 352 15.42 59.78 -9.76
CA GLU A 352 15.87 60.98 -10.47
C GLU A 352 17.19 61.56 -9.92
N ALA A 353 18.23 61.41 -10.74
CA ALA A 353 19.54 61.93 -10.41
C ALA A 353 19.48 63.44 -10.11
N PRO A 354 20.15 63.92 -9.06
CA PRO A 354 20.08 65.30 -8.62
C PRO A 354 20.49 66.22 -9.77
N THR A 355 19.55 67.05 -10.23
CA THR A 355 19.85 68.04 -11.25
C THR A 355 20.88 69.03 -10.71
N ASP A 356 22.06 69.02 -11.32
CA ASP A 356 23.12 69.98 -11.03
C ASP A 356 22.73 71.38 -11.53
N ASN A 357 21.82 72.03 -10.83
CA ASN A 357 21.68 73.48 -10.97
C ASN A 357 22.83 74.21 -10.26
N GLU A 358 24.08 73.81 -10.54
CA GLU A 358 25.30 74.55 -10.20
C GLU A 358 26.12 74.82 -11.47
N ASP A 359 25.51 75.58 -12.39
CA ASP A 359 26.23 76.67 -13.04
C ASP A 359 26.51 77.77 -12.01
N ASP A 360 27.32 77.46 -10.99
CA ASP A 360 28.01 78.47 -10.20
C ASP A 360 29.51 78.17 -10.32
N THR A 361 30.05 78.63 -11.45
CA THR A 361 31.46 78.92 -11.58
C THR A 361 31.91 79.78 -10.39
N GLU A 362 32.66 79.22 -9.44
CA GLU A 362 33.83 79.91 -8.91
C GLU A 362 34.83 78.89 -8.34
N ALA A 363 36.00 78.91 -8.97
CA ALA A 363 37.16 78.14 -8.60
C ALA A 363 37.89 78.84 -7.44
N ASP A 364 37.65 78.39 -6.21
CA ASP A 364 38.46 78.81 -5.06
C ASP A 364 39.28 77.62 -4.53
N SER A 365 40.39 77.39 -5.21
CA SER A 365 41.48 76.54 -4.74
C SER A 365 42.25 77.21 -3.60
N GLU A 366 42.08 76.77 -2.36
CA GLU A 366 43.07 76.92 -1.28
C GLU A 366 43.07 75.71 -0.33
N SER A 367 44.00 74.78 -0.60
CA SER A 367 44.90 74.11 0.37
C SER A 367 44.39 73.71 1.76
N LEU A 368 44.29 72.39 1.99
CA LEU A 368 44.79 71.76 3.23
C LEU A 368 45.43 70.40 2.96
N PHE A 369 46.57 70.40 2.26
CA PHE A 369 47.50 69.28 2.33
C PHE A 369 48.20 69.30 3.70
N GLY A 370 47.94 68.29 4.53
CA GLY A 370 48.57 68.20 5.85
C GLY A 370 48.30 66.91 6.60
N ALA A 371 48.72 65.77 6.03
CA ALA A 371 49.08 64.52 6.70
C ALA A 371 48.04 63.82 7.60
N LEU A 372 47.70 62.57 7.26
CA LEU A 372 48.08 61.37 8.02
C LEU A 372 47.41 60.11 7.42
N THR A 373 48.24 59.12 7.09
CA THR A 373 47.91 57.68 6.99
C THR A 373 49.09 56.93 7.62
N PRO A 374 49.01 55.63 7.95
CA PRO A 374 47.91 54.81 8.47
C PRO A 374 48.34 54.06 9.76
N LEU A 375 47.44 53.31 10.43
CA LEU A 375 47.84 52.28 11.41
C LEU A 375 47.22 50.93 11.05
N GLN A 376 48.10 50.04 10.57
CA GLN A 376 47.93 48.59 10.53
C GLN A 376 48.12 47.99 11.94
N GLU A 377 47.55 46.79 12.09
CA GLU A 377 47.84 45.75 13.08
C GLU A 377 47.24 45.88 14.49
N LEU A 378 46.34 44.96 14.81
CA LEU A 378 46.60 43.99 15.88
C LEU A 378 45.80 42.70 15.65
N GLY A 379 46.56 41.65 15.32
CA GLY A 379 46.08 40.28 15.16
C GLY A 379 45.86 39.54 16.48
N ALA A 380 45.34 38.33 16.29
CA ALA A 380 44.90 37.35 17.28
C ALA A 380 45.92 36.91 18.35
N VAL A 381 45.42 35.99 19.21
CA VAL A 381 46.12 35.05 20.13
C VAL A 381 46.03 35.51 21.60
N LEU A 382 45.38 34.74 22.50
CA LEU A 382 46.04 33.65 23.21
C LEU A 382 45.11 32.58 23.79
N ALA A 383 45.50 31.33 23.56
CA ALA A 383 45.03 30.11 24.20
C ALA A 383 45.71 29.86 25.56
N ARG A 384 44.97 29.16 26.45
CA ARG A 384 45.35 28.20 27.53
C ARG A 384 46.68 28.40 28.28
N VAL A 385 46.62 28.42 29.62
CA VAL A 385 47.32 27.46 30.52
C VAL A 385 46.69 27.46 31.93
N VAL A 386 46.46 26.25 32.45
CA VAL A 386 46.13 25.87 33.82
C VAL A 386 47.36 25.94 34.73
N THR A 387 47.25 26.56 35.91
CA THR A 387 47.86 26.24 37.24
C THR A 387 47.59 27.45 38.14
N GLY A 388 47.04 27.39 39.36
CA GLY A 388 47.48 26.63 40.52
C GLY A 388 47.82 27.62 41.66
N LEU A 389 46.91 27.78 42.63
CA LEU A 389 47.08 28.49 43.92
C LEU A 389 46.53 27.52 44.99
N VAL A 390 47.37 26.64 45.58
CA VAL A 390 48.14 26.77 46.83
C VAL A 390 47.30 26.78 48.12
N GLY A 391 47.50 25.71 48.93
CA GLY A 391 47.43 25.67 50.41
C GLY A 391 46.04 25.41 51.02
N GLY A 392 45.79 24.48 51.94
CA GLY A 392 46.65 23.70 52.84
C GLY A 392 46.21 23.89 54.31
N GLY A 393 45.75 22.81 54.97
CA GLY A 393 45.46 22.70 56.42
C GLY A 393 43.96 22.73 56.75
N LEU A 394 43.37 21.84 57.57
CA LEU A 394 43.85 20.78 58.47
C LEU A 394 42.75 19.72 58.57
#